data_AF-A0A7V1BUA2-F1
#
_entry.id   AF-A0A7V1BUA2-F1
#
_cell.length_a   1.000
_cell.length_b   1.000
_cell.length_c   1.000
_cell.angle_alpha   90.00
_cell.angle_beta   90.00
_cell.angle_gamma   90.00
#
_symmetry.space_group_name_H-M   'P 1'
#
loop_
_entity.id
_entity.type
_entity.pdbx_description
1 polymer ?
#
loop_
_entity_poly.entity_id
_entity_poly.type
_entity_poly.pdbx_seq_one_letter_code
_entity_poly.pdbx_strand_id
1 'polypeptide(L)'
;GATGAKPGRFELADGGSLFLDEIGDITLAVQVKLLRVLEQKTFERLGGSKTVDVDVRLIGATNRDLPTMVRDGEFREDLFYRLNVIPINMPPLRNRKDDIRLLVNHFMKRYAPDKELSDKALRLLAEYSWPGNVRELQNTIERASILCRNREIRVDDLPEEISHSRPLSCGSFKLPPDGIALEQVEQELISQALERTGGNKTRAAELLGISRHTLLYRLDKFGIGN
;
A
#
# COMPACT_ATOMS: atom_id res chain seq x y z
N GLY A 1 -41.30 -24.85 9.50
CA GLY A 1 -40.54 -25.90 8.82
C GLY A 1 -39.38 -25.25 8.10
N ALA A 2 -38.15 -25.55 8.50
CA ALA A 2 -36.96 -24.95 7.88
C ALA A 2 -36.59 -25.74 6.62
N THR A 3 -36.91 -25.14 5.48
CA THR A 3 -36.60 -25.58 4.13
C THR A 3 -35.08 -25.54 3.86
N GLY A 4 -34.50 -26.71 3.55
CA GLY A 4 -33.20 -26.90 2.87
C GLY A 4 -31.95 -26.30 3.51
N ALA A 5 -31.06 -27.15 4.04
CA ALA A 5 -29.73 -26.72 4.48
C ALA A 5 -28.92 -26.16 3.29
N LYS A 6 -28.49 -24.89 3.38
CA LYS A 6 -27.63 -24.26 2.36
C LYS A 6 -26.22 -24.88 2.43
N PRO A 7 -25.63 -25.29 1.29
CA PRO A 7 -24.28 -25.84 1.25
C PRO A 7 -23.24 -24.78 1.69
N GLY A 8 -22.20 -25.25 2.39
CA GLY A 8 -21.08 -24.40 2.82
C GLY A 8 -20.14 -24.02 1.67
N ARG A 9 -19.18 -23.13 1.93
CA ARG A 9 -18.23 -22.65 0.90
C ARG A 9 -17.33 -23.74 0.34
N PHE A 10 -16.90 -24.71 1.16
CA PHE A 10 -16.12 -25.86 0.70
C PHE A 10 -16.93 -26.80 -0.20
N GLU A 11 -18.19 -27.08 0.15
CA GLU A 11 -19.11 -27.85 -0.70
C GLU A 11 -19.37 -27.17 -2.04
N LEU A 12 -19.54 -25.84 -2.04
CA LEU A 12 -19.74 -25.07 -3.28
C LEU A 12 -18.50 -25.03 -4.18
N ALA A 13 -17.31 -25.30 -3.62
CA ALA A 13 -16.03 -25.25 -4.33
C ALA A 13 -15.48 -26.64 -4.67
N ASP A 14 -16.24 -27.71 -4.40
CA ASP A 14 -15.83 -29.09 -4.66
C ASP A 14 -15.54 -29.30 -6.16
N GLY A 15 -14.40 -29.92 -6.47
CA GLY A 15 -13.85 -30.04 -7.82
C GLY A 15 -13.31 -28.73 -8.41
N GLY A 16 -13.24 -27.66 -7.63
CA GLY A 16 -12.91 -26.30 -8.09
C GLY A 16 -11.83 -25.60 -7.27
N SER A 17 -11.96 -24.28 -7.14
CA SER A 17 -11.04 -23.44 -6.36
C SER A 17 -11.78 -22.61 -5.33
N LEU A 18 -11.20 -22.49 -4.14
CA LEU A 18 -11.69 -21.63 -3.07
C LEU A 18 -10.67 -20.53 -2.81
N PHE A 19 -11.11 -19.27 -2.94
CA PHE A 19 -10.32 -18.11 -2.56
C PHE A 19 -10.74 -17.62 -1.18
N LEU A 20 -9.77 -17.52 -0.27
CA LEU A 20 -9.94 -16.96 1.07
C LEU A 20 -9.11 -15.68 1.18
N ASP A 21 -9.80 -14.55 1.26
CA ASP A 21 -9.17 -13.26 1.56
C ASP A 21 -8.98 -13.09 3.07
N GLU A 22 -8.00 -12.27 3.46
CA GLU A 22 -7.69 -11.95 4.86
C GLU A 22 -7.50 -13.20 5.75
N ILE A 23 -6.80 -14.22 5.25
CA ILE A 23 -6.61 -15.49 5.97
C ILE A 23 -5.86 -15.31 7.29
N GLY A 24 -5.15 -14.19 7.48
CA GLY A 24 -4.49 -13.87 8.75
C GLY A 24 -5.46 -13.55 9.90
N ASP A 25 -6.69 -13.16 9.62
CA ASP A 25 -7.64 -12.68 10.64
C ASP A 25 -8.59 -13.76 11.17
N ILE A 26 -8.43 -15.00 10.71
CA ILE A 26 -9.23 -16.11 11.21
C ILE A 26 -8.80 -16.53 12.62
N THR A 27 -9.78 -16.87 13.47
CA THR A 27 -9.53 -17.33 14.84
C THR A 27 -8.80 -18.68 14.85
N LEU A 28 -8.04 -18.97 15.91
CA LEU A 28 -7.34 -20.25 16.08
C LEU A 28 -8.27 -21.47 15.92
N ALA A 29 -9.53 -21.37 16.36
CA ALA A 29 -10.51 -22.44 16.19
C ALA A 29 -10.86 -22.69 14.72
N VAL A 30 -10.92 -21.64 13.89
CA VAL A 30 -11.12 -21.76 12.44
C VAL A 30 -9.85 -22.28 11.77
N GLN A 31 -8.66 -21.90 12.24
CA GLN A 31 -7.38 -22.41 11.74
C GLN A 31 -7.30 -23.95 11.86
N VAL A 32 -7.70 -24.51 13.00
CA VAL A 32 -7.74 -25.97 13.21
C VAL A 32 -8.69 -26.66 12.24
N LYS A 33 -9.88 -26.08 12.03
CA LYS A 33 -10.86 -26.63 11.08
C LYS A 33 -10.34 -26.57 9.65
N LEU A 34 -9.73 -25.46 9.26
CA LEU A 34 -9.14 -25.28 7.94
C LEU A 34 -8.01 -26.28 7.68
N LEU A 35 -7.13 -26.47 8.67
CA LEU A 35 -6.06 -27.46 8.59
C LEU A 35 -6.63 -28.87 8.34
N ARG A 36 -7.68 -29.27 9.07
CA ARG A 36 -8.34 -30.57 8.87
C ARG A 36 -8.85 -30.75 7.44
N VAL A 37 -9.46 -29.71 6.85
CA VAL A 37 -9.90 -29.79 5.45
C VAL A 37 -8.72 -29.91 4.49
N LEU A 38 -7.62 -29.18 4.74
CA LEU A 38 -6.43 -29.19 3.89
C LEU A 38 -5.62 -30.50 3.98
N GLU A 39 -5.66 -31.19 5.11
CA GLU A 39 -4.98 -32.47 5.32
C GLU A 39 -5.84 -33.65 4.92
N GLN A 40 -7.07 -33.71 5.43
CA GLN A 40 -7.94 -34.88 5.29
C GLN A 40 -8.87 -34.78 4.09
N LYS A 41 -8.96 -33.64 3.40
CA LYS A 41 -9.93 -33.39 2.33
C LYS A 41 -11.38 -33.65 2.76
N THR A 42 -11.64 -33.55 4.06
CA THR A 42 -12.97 -33.78 4.63
C THR A 42 -13.33 -32.74 5.67
N PHE A 43 -14.62 -32.51 5.87
CA PHE A 43 -15.12 -31.66 6.94
C PHE A 43 -16.49 -32.09 7.45
N GLU A 44 -16.89 -31.56 8.60
CA GLU A 44 -18.21 -31.78 9.20
C GLU A 44 -19.03 -30.49 9.15
N ARG A 45 -20.33 -30.61 8.83
CA ARG A 45 -21.25 -29.47 8.85
C ARG A 45 -21.48 -28.97 10.28
N LEU A 46 -21.76 -27.68 10.42
CA LEU A 46 -22.12 -27.11 11.72
C LEU A 46 -23.34 -27.84 12.31
N GLY A 47 -23.17 -28.45 13.48
CA GLY A 47 -24.22 -29.20 14.17
C GLY A 47 -24.53 -30.60 13.59
N GLY A 48 -23.77 -31.06 12.59
CA GLY A 48 -23.89 -32.40 12.04
C GLY A 48 -22.61 -33.21 12.25
N SER A 49 -22.75 -34.52 12.43
CA SER A 49 -21.62 -35.46 12.54
C SER A 49 -21.25 -36.14 11.22
N LYS A 50 -21.99 -35.83 10.13
CA LYS A 50 -21.72 -36.40 8.82
C LYS A 50 -20.50 -35.73 8.21
N THR A 51 -19.44 -36.52 8.01
CA THR A 51 -18.27 -36.16 7.23
C THR A 51 -18.63 -36.01 5.76
N VAL A 52 -18.10 -34.96 5.13
CA VAL A 52 -18.24 -34.65 3.70
C VAL A 52 -16.84 -34.57 3.11
N ASP A 53 -16.56 -35.38 2.09
CA ASP A 53 -15.35 -35.30 1.28
C ASP A 53 -15.44 -34.15 0.28
N VAL A 54 -14.33 -33.43 0.09
CA VAL A 54 -14.19 -32.33 -0.87
C VAL A 54 -12.80 -32.30 -1.49
N ASP A 55 -12.70 -32.02 -2.78
CA ASP A 55 -11.45 -31.75 -3.47
C ASP A 55 -11.40 -30.30 -3.95
N VAL A 56 -10.62 -29.47 -3.26
CA VAL A 56 -10.61 -28.02 -3.49
C VAL A 56 -9.18 -27.51 -3.60
N ARG A 57 -8.90 -26.75 -4.66
CA ARG A 57 -7.68 -25.93 -4.73
C ARG A 57 -7.86 -24.68 -3.89
N LEU A 58 -7.14 -24.57 -2.79
CA LEU A 58 -7.17 -23.38 -1.94
C LEU A 58 -6.21 -22.29 -2.45
N ILE A 59 -6.68 -21.05 -2.46
CA ILE A 59 -5.87 -19.84 -2.68
C ILE A 59 -6.14 -18.90 -1.51
N GLY A 60 -5.11 -18.56 -0.75
CA GLY A 60 -5.20 -17.62 0.37
C GLY A 60 -4.54 -16.29 0.06
N ALA A 61 -5.11 -15.19 0.55
CA ALA A 61 -4.50 -13.87 0.54
C ALA A 61 -4.53 -13.27 1.96
N THR A 62 -3.54 -12.43 2.28
CA THR A 62 -3.47 -11.70 3.54
C THR A 62 -2.57 -10.47 3.39
N ASN A 63 -2.87 -9.44 4.17
CA ASN A 63 -2.01 -8.26 4.35
C ASN A 63 -1.15 -8.34 5.63
N ARG A 64 -1.30 -9.41 6.43
CA ARG A 64 -0.54 -9.65 7.66
C ARG A 64 0.69 -10.52 7.42
N ASP A 65 1.72 -10.30 8.21
CA ASP A 65 2.95 -11.09 8.21
C ASP A 65 2.75 -12.40 9.00
N LEU A 66 2.33 -13.46 8.29
CA LEU A 66 2.07 -14.77 8.89
C LEU A 66 3.29 -15.34 9.64
N PRO A 67 4.54 -15.29 9.12
CA PRO A 67 5.72 -15.68 9.90
C PRO A 67 5.84 -15.01 11.27
N THR A 68 5.52 -13.71 11.37
CA THR A 68 5.50 -13.00 12.66
C THR A 68 4.35 -13.49 13.53
N MET A 69 3.15 -13.65 12.98
CA MET A 69 1.99 -14.18 13.73
C MET A 69 2.19 -15.60 14.25
N VAL A 70 2.97 -16.43 13.55
CA VAL A 70 3.36 -17.77 14.02
C VAL A 70 4.25 -17.67 15.25
N ARG A 71 5.25 -16.78 15.23
CA ARG A 71 6.13 -16.54 16.39
C ARG A 71 5.37 -15.99 17.59
N ASP A 72 4.36 -15.17 17.35
CA ASP A 72 3.53 -14.55 18.40
C ASP A 72 2.41 -15.48 18.89
N GLY A 73 2.23 -16.67 18.29
CA GLY A 73 1.21 -17.65 18.66
C GLY A 73 -0.22 -17.29 18.19
N GLU A 74 -0.37 -16.24 17.38
CA GLU A 74 -1.65 -15.82 16.79
C GLU A 74 -2.04 -16.67 15.57
N PHE A 75 -1.07 -17.32 14.94
CA PHE A 75 -1.26 -18.19 13.79
C PHE A 75 -0.56 -19.54 14.00
N ARG A 76 -1.22 -20.63 13.65
CA ARG A 76 -0.62 -21.96 13.84
C ARG A 76 0.45 -22.25 12.79
N GLU A 77 1.57 -22.78 13.27
CA GLU A 77 2.71 -23.16 12.42
C GLU A 77 2.35 -24.24 11.38
N ASP A 78 1.56 -25.25 11.77
CA ASP A 78 1.12 -26.34 10.90
C ASP A 78 0.28 -25.83 9.71
N LEU A 79 -0.68 -24.96 9.97
CA LEU A 79 -1.49 -24.31 8.94
C LEU A 79 -0.64 -23.40 8.05
N PHE A 80 0.31 -22.65 8.62
CA PHE A 80 1.18 -21.77 7.85
C PHE A 80 1.96 -22.55 6.78
N TYR A 81 2.60 -23.66 7.14
CA TYR A 81 3.34 -24.47 6.16
C TYR A 81 2.41 -25.13 5.13
N ARG A 82 1.16 -25.43 5.48
CA ARG A 82 0.19 -26.00 4.53
C ARG A 82 -0.34 -24.96 3.53
N LEU A 83 -0.41 -23.69 3.91
CA LEU A 83 -0.82 -22.58 3.06
C LEU A 83 0.34 -22.04 2.22
N ASN A 84 1.51 -21.89 2.82
CA ASN A 84 2.68 -21.23 2.24
C ASN A 84 3.50 -22.14 1.29
N VAL A 85 2.81 -22.86 0.39
CA VAL A 85 3.44 -23.77 -0.58
C VAL A 85 4.03 -22.99 -1.75
N ILE A 86 3.26 -22.04 -2.29
CA ILE A 86 3.70 -21.16 -3.39
C ILE A 86 3.38 -19.71 -2.99
N PRO A 87 4.29 -19.00 -2.31
CA PRO A 87 4.08 -17.62 -1.95
C PRO A 87 4.11 -16.71 -3.18
N ILE A 88 3.11 -15.83 -3.30
CA ILE A 88 3.09 -14.74 -4.27
C ILE A 88 3.11 -13.43 -3.50
N ASN A 89 4.22 -12.71 -3.56
CA ASN A 89 4.32 -11.40 -2.95
C ASN A 89 3.76 -10.34 -3.91
N MET A 90 2.70 -9.63 -3.51
CA MET A 90 2.11 -8.56 -4.32
C MET A 90 2.84 -7.24 -4.05
N PRO A 91 3.63 -6.70 -5.00
CA PRO A 91 4.34 -5.45 -4.78
C PRO A 91 3.36 -4.28 -4.68
N PRO A 92 3.64 -3.30 -3.80
CA PRO A 92 2.81 -2.10 -3.69
C PRO A 92 2.94 -1.22 -4.94
N LEU A 93 1.94 -0.37 -5.18
CA LEU A 93 1.83 0.47 -6.37
C LEU A 93 3.03 1.42 -6.54
N ARG A 94 3.62 1.92 -5.46
CA ARG A 94 4.85 2.74 -5.49
C ARG A 94 6.05 2.06 -6.15
N ASN A 95 6.08 0.73 -6.17
CA ASN A 95 7.14 -0.05 -6.82
C ASN A 95 6.81 -0.36 -8.29
N ARG A 96 5.66 0.11 -8.78
CA ARG A 96 5.10 -0.14 -10.13
C ARG A 96 4.67 1.17 -10.80
N LYS A 97 5.54 2.18 -10.77
CA LYS A 97 5.19 3.53 -11.25
C LYS A 97 4.74 3.56 -12.71
N ASP A 98 5.31 2.69 -13.55
CA ASP A 98 4.94 2.59 -14.97
C ASP A 98 3.48 2.17 -15.18
N ASP A 99 2.89 1.43 -14.22
CA ASP A 99 1.50 0.98 -14.29
C ASP A 99 0.49 2.07 -13.88
N ILE A 100 0.94 3.13 -13.19
CA ILE A 100 0.05 4.19 -12.69
C ILE A 100 -0.70 4.84 -13.85
N ARG A 101 0.00 5.16 -14.96
CA ARG A 101 -0.63 5.76 -16.14
C ARG A 101 -1.69 4.85 -16.75
N LEU A 102 -1.42 3.54 -16.83
CA LEU A 102 -2.36 2.56 -17.37
C LEU A 102 -3.61 2.46 -16.48
N LEU A 103 -3.41 2.40 -15.16
CA LEU A 103 -4.50 2.35 -14.17
C LEU A 103 -5.33 3.63 -14.17
N VAL A 104 -4.70 4.79 -14.21
CA VAL A 104 -5.39 6.09 -14.34
C VAL A 104 -6.26 6.10 -15.59
N ASN A 105 -5.73 5.70 -16.75
CA ASN A 105 -6.50 5.63 -17.98
C ASN A 105 -7.69 4.67 -17.87
N HIS A 106 -7.52 3.53 -17.20
CA HIS A 106 -8.60 2.58 -16.94
C HIS A 106 -9.70 3.20 -16.08
N PHE A 107 -9.34 3.87 -14.98
CA PHE A 107 -10.32 4.51 -14.09
C PHE A 107 -10.98 5.73 -14.73
N MET A 108 -10.24 6.54 -15.49
CA MET A 108 -10.81 7.65 -16.26
C MET A 108 -11.87 7.15 -17.25
N LYS A 109 -11.61 6.07 -17.99
CA LYS A 109 -12.62 5.47 -18.88
C LYS A 109 -13.88 4.99 -18.14
N ARG A 110 -13.73 4.54 -16.88
CA ARG A 110 -14.83 3.99 -16.08
C ARG A 110 -15.68 5.09 -15.43
N TYR A 111 -15.05 6.12 -14.88
CA TYR A 111 -15.69 7.13 -14.04
C TYR A 111 -15.90 8.47 -14.75
N ALA A 112 -15.08 8.76 -15.76
CA ALA A 112 -15.01 10.06 -16.41
C ALA A 112 -14.77 9.93 -17.93
N PRO A 113 -15.57 9.14 -18.68
CA PRO A 113 -15.30 8.85 -20.09
C PRO A 113 -15.27 10.10 -20.99
N ASP A 114 -15.99 11.16 -20.61
CA ASP A 114 -16.07 12.42 -21.35
C ASP A 114 -15.09 13.50 -20.88
N LYS A 115 -14.22 13.15 -19.91
CA LYS A 115 -13.23 14.05 -19.31
C LYS A 115 -11.81 13.57 -19.58
N GLU A 116 -10.89 14.52 -19.61
CA GLU A 116 -9.46 14.28 -19.74
C GLU A 116 -8.75 14.68 -18.44
N LEU A 117 -7.57 14.11 -18.21
CA LEU A 117 -6.72 14.44 -17.08
C LEU A 117 -5.56 15.30 -17.60
N SER A 118 -5.33 16.46 -16.98
CA SER A 118 -4.20 17.32 -17.34
C SER A 118 -2.85 16.64 -17.09
N ASP A 119 -1.85 16.93 -17.93
CA ASP A 119 -0.50 16.36 -17.80
C ASP A 119 0.18 16.70 -16.46
N LYS A 120 -0.20 17.83 -15.84
CA LYS A 120 0.30 18.20 -14.50
C LYS A 120 -0.29 17.29 -13.43
N ALA A 121 -1.59 17.04 -13.48
CA ALA A 121 -2.26 16.14 -12.55
C ALA A 121 -1.73 14.70 -12.70
N LEU A 122 -1.54 14.21 -13.93
CA LEU A 122 -0.98 12.88 -14.17
C LEU A 122 0.44 12.72 -13.59
N ARG A 123 1.29 13.75 -13.70
CA ARG A 123 2.64 13.72 -13.11
C ARG A 123 2.60 13.60 -11.59
N LEU A 124 1.76 14.38 -10.92
CA LEU A 124 1.61 14.29 -9.45
C LEU A 124 1.10 12.92 -9.02
N LEU A 125 0.11 12.36 -9.74
CA LEU A 125 -0.36 11.01 -9.49
C LEU A 125 0.72 9.95 -9.70
N ALA A 126 1.63 10.12 -10.66
CA ALA A 126 2.75 9.20 -10.89
C ALA A 126 3.86 9.30 -9.83
N GLU A 127 4.02 10.47 -9.21
CA GLU A 127 5.04 10.72 -8.17
C GLU A 127 4.58 10.35 -6.77
N TYR A 128 3.26 10.33 -6.53
CA TYR A 128 2.67 10.00 -5.24
C TYR A 128 2.98 8.56 -4.80
N SER A 129 3.09 8.34 -3.48
CA SER A 129 3.54 7.08 -2.89
C SER A 129 2.44 6.01 -2.74
N TRP A 130 1.17 6.39 -2.93
CA TRP A 130 0.01 5.50 -2.90
C TRP A 130 -0.01 4.54 -1.70
N PRO A 131 -0.05 5.03 -0.44
CA PRO A 131 -0.13 4.18 0.75
C PRO A 131 -1.33 3.22 0.71
N GLY A 132 -2.47 3.63 0.15
CA GLY A 132 -3.65 2.80 -0.07
C GLY A 132 -3.67 2.04 -1.41
N ASN A 133 -2.54 2.03 -2.14
CA ASN A 133 -2.34 1.33 -3.41
C ASN A 133 -3.43 1.66 -4.45
N VAL A 134 -3.81 0.66 -5.26
CA VAL A 134 -4.75 0.80 -6.37
C VAL A 134 -6.13 1.29 -5.90
N ARG A 135 -6.56 0.93 -4.67
CA ARG A 135 -7.85 1.38 -4.12
C ARG A 135 -7.86 2.89 -3.88
N GLU A 136 -6.79 3.44 -3.33
CA GLU A 136 -6.65 4.89 -3.14
C GLU A 136 -6.58 5.64 -4.48
N LEU A 137 -5.83 5.12 -5.44
CA LEU A 137 -5.78 5.68 -6.80
C LEU A 137 -7.17 5.70 -7.45
N GLN A 138 -7.90 4.59 -7.38
CA GLN A 138 -9.26 4.49 -7.90
C GLN A 138 -10.18 5.53 -7.26
N ASN A 139 -10.20 5.61 -5.92
CA ASN A 139 -11.02 6.56 -5.17
C ASN A 139 -10.65 8.02 -5.50
N THR A 140 -9.36 8.29 -5.72
CA THR A 140 -8.86 9.63 -6.10
C THR A 140 -9.42 10.05 -7.46
N ILE A 141 -9.34 9.17 -8.46
CA ILE A 141 -9.88 9.45 -9.81
C ILE A 141 -11.41 9.57 -9.79
N GLU A 142 -12.10 8.68 -9.09
CA GLU A 142 -13.55 8.76 -8.92
C GLU A 142 -13.97 10.08 -8.26
N ARG A 143 -13.33 10.47 -7.16
CA ARG A 143 -13.58 11.76 -6.49
C ARG A 143 -13.29 12.94 -7.40
N ALA A 144 -12.16 12.95 -8.09
CA ALA A 144 -11.80 14.03 -9.01
C ALA A 144 -12.81 14.16 -10.16
N SER A 145 -13.38 13.05 -10.64
CA SER A 145 -14.41 13.06 -11.67
C SER A 145 -15.70 13.77 -11.23
N ILE A 146 -16.05 13.63 -9.94
CA ILE A 146 -17.24 14.24 -9.32
C ILE A 146 -17.01 15.73 -9.06
N LEU A 147 -15.83 16.10 -8.56
CA LEU A 147 -15.50 17.49 -8.21
C LEU A 147 -15.23 18.37 -9.44
N CYS A 148 -14.64 17.78 -10.48
CA CYS A 148 -14.33 18.49 -11.71
C CYS A 148 -15.61 18.98 -12.38
N ARG A 149 -15.77 20.30 -12.50
CA ARG A 149 -16.92 20.91 -13.18
C ARG A 149 -16.76 20.95 -14.70
N ASN A 150 -15.52 20.90 -15.18
CA ASN A 150 -15.16 21.03 -16.59
C ASN A 150 -14.89 19.66 -17.23
N ARG A 151 -14.44 19.67 -18.50
CA ARG A 151 -14.00 18.45 -19.22
C ARG A 151 -12.56 18.06 -18.92
N GLU A 152 -11.82 18.86 -18.17
CA GLU A 152 -10.41 18.61 -17.83
C GLU A 152 -10.24 18.59 -16.31
N ILE A 153 -9.75 17.46 -15.77
CA ILE A 153 -9.37 17.29 -14.37
C ILE A 153 -7.99 17.90 -14.15
N ARG A 154 -7.91 18.87 -13.26
CA ARG A 154 -6.70 19.63 -12.93
C ARG A 154 -6.18 19.27 -11.55
N VAL A 155 -5.03 19.82 -11.20
CA VAL A 155 -4.39 19.62 -9.89
C VAL A 155 -5.31 20.04 -8.75
N ASP A 156 -6.10 21.10 -8.94
CA ASP A 156 -7.04 21.63 -7.93
C ASP A 156 -8.24 20.70 -7.67
N ASP A 157 -8.50 19.73 -8.56
CA ASP A 157 -9.54 18.72 -8.38
C ASP A 157 -9.04 17.48 -7.61
N LEU A 158 -7.72 17.38 -7.36
CA LEU A 158 -7.10 16.29 -6.62
C LEU A 158 -7.11 16.56 -5.10
N PRO A 159 -7.07 15.51 -4.26
CA PRO A 159 -6.87 15.65 -2.81
C PRO A 159 -5.62 16.48 -2.46
N GLU A 160 -5.68 17.24 -1.37
CA GLU A 160 -4.60 18.11 -0.91
C GLU A 160 -3.29 17.35 -0.68
N GLU A 161 -3.38 16.10 -0.25
CA GLU A 161 -2.24 15.22 -0.01
C GLU A 161 -1.43 14.95 -1.28
N ILE A 162 -2.06 15.03 -2.45
CA ILE A 162 -1.47 14.79 -3.77
C ILE A 162 -1.15 16.13 -4.46
N SER A 163 -2.04 17.13 -4.36
CA SER A 163 -1.82 18.44 -4.98
C SER A 163 -0.70 19.23 -4.30
N HIS A 164 -0.52 19.03 -2.98
CA HIS A 164 0.56 19.61 -2.20
C HIS A 164 1.64 18.61 -1.80
N SER A 165 1.66 17.40 -2.38
CA SER A 165 2.82 16.54 -2.25
C SER A 165 4.00 17.27 -2.88
N ARG A 166 4.78 18.00 -2.08
CA ARG A 166 6.12 18.39 -2.46
C ARG A 166 6.79 17.09 -2.88
N PRO A 167 7.45 17.03 -4.04
CA PRO A 167 8.18 15.84 -4.41
C PRO A 167 9.11 15.54 -3.24
N LEU A 168 8.82 14.47 -2.51
CA LEU A 168 9.82 13.82 -1.70
C LEU A 168 10.78 13.27 -2.73
N SER A 169 11.69 14.12 -3.20
CA SER A 169 12.84 13.72 -3.99
C SER A 169 13.79 12.95 -3.08
N CYS A 170 13.32 11.83 -2.56
CA CYS A 170 14.14 10.66 -2.36
C CYS A 170 14.33 10.04 -3.75
N GLY A 171 15.09 10.73 -4.62
CA GLY A 171 15.94 9.98 -5.52
C GLY A 171 16.81 9.11 -4.62
N SER A 172 16.88 7.81 -4.89
CA SER A 172 17.58 6.84 -4.03
C SER A 172 19.00 7.35 -3.72
N PHE A 173 19.20 7.97 -2.55
CA PHE A 173 20.52 8.34 -2.10
C PHE A 173 21.23 7.04 -1.73
N LYS A 174 22.04 6.53 -2.66
CA LYS A 174 22.88 5.36 -2.41
C LYS A 174 24.12 5.84 -1.68
N LEU A 175 24.32 5.36 -0.46
CA LEU A 175 25.54 5.63 0.29
C LEU A 175 26.73 5.06 -0.51
N PRO A 176 27.74 5.87 -0.85
CA PRO A 176 28.96 5.39 -1.47
C PRO A 176 29.66 4.33 -0.59
N PRO A 177 30.36 3.34 -1.19
CA PRO A 177 31.09 2.33 -0.42
C PRO A 177 32.17 2.93 0.49
N ASP A 178 32.70 4.12 0.15
CA ASP A 178 33.71 4.84 0.94
C ASP A 178 33.09 5.73 2.05
N GLY A 179 31.76 5.69 2.22
CA GLY A 179 31.03 6.51 3.18
C GLY A 179 30.86 7.98 2.74
N ILE A 180 30.30 8.80 3.64
CA ILE A 180 30.18 10.25 3.47
C ILE A 180 30.53 10.98 4.77
N ALA A 181 31.07 12.18 4.65
CA ALA A 181 31.13 13.12 5.76
C ALA A 181 29.75 13.79 5.91
N LEU A 182 28.88 13.19 6.72
CA LEU A 182 27.49 13.63 6.89
C LEU A 182 27.39 15.11 7.25
N GLU A 183 28.28 15.60 8.11
CA GLU A 183 28.31 17.00 8.53
C GLU A 183 28.63 17.97 7.38
N GLN A 184 29.51 17.58 6.45
CA GLN A 184 29.83 18.41 5.27
C GLN A 184 28.67 18.45 4.27
N VAL A 185 28.03 17.31 4.05
CA VAL A 185 26.83 17.22 3.20
C VAL A 185 25.70 18.06 3.79
N GLU A 186 25.51 17.97 5.10
CA GLU A 186 24.52 18.76 5.82
C GLU A 186 24.82 20.28 5.73
N GLN A 187 26.07 20.68 5.92
CA GLN A 187 26.52 22.06 5.79
C GLN A 187 26.25 22.63 4.38
N GLU A 188 26.58 21.85 3.36
CA GLU A 188 26.37 22.22 1.95
C GLU A 188 24.89 22.38 1.62
N LEU A 189 24.04 21.46 2.08
CA LEU A 189 22.59 21.54 1.89
C LEU A 189 21.97 22.76 2.56
N ILE A 190 22.46 23.11 3.76
CA ILE A 190 22.02 24.31 4.48
C ILE A 190 22.43 25.57 3.72
N SER A 191 23.66 25.62 3.19
CA SER A 191 24.16 26.73 2.38
C SER A 191 23.30 26.94 1.13
N GLN A 192 23.09 25.87 0.36
CA GLN A 192 22.26 25.91 -0.86
C GLN A 192 20.81 26.31 -0.56
N ALA A 193 20.24 25.87 0.55
CA ALA A 193 18.88 26.25 0.95
C ALA A 193 18.77 27.74 1.31
N LEU A 194 19.80 28.31 1.94
CA LEU A 194 19.86 29.74 2.24
C LEU A 194 20.05 30.57 0.97
N GLU A 195 20.94 30.15 0.08
CA GLU A 195 21.19 30.83 -1.19
C GLU A 195 19.91 30.91 -2.05
N ARG A 196 19.22 29.77 -2.22
CA ARG A 196 17.97 29.69 -2.99
C ARG A 196 16.82 30.49 -2.40
N THR A 197 16.85 30.76 -1.10
CA THR A 197 15.79 31.50 -0.39
C THR A 197 16.19 32.94 -0.08
N GLY A 198 17.34 33.40 -0.57
CA GLY A 198 17.85 34.76 -0.33
C GLY A 198 18.11 35.06 1.14
N GLY A 199 18.53 34.06 1.92
CA GLY A 199 18.79 34.18 3.35
C GLY A 199 17.54 34.09 4.25
N ASN A 200 16.36 33.79 3.69
CA ASN A 200 15.15 33.63 4.51
C ASN A 200 15.17 32.30 5.28
N LYS A 201 15.59 32.35 6.55
CA LYS A 201 15.75 31.20 7.44
C LYS A 201 14.47 30.36 7.61
N THR A 202 13.29 30.97 7.60
CA THR A 202 12.02 30.22 7.72
C THR A 202 11.74 29.41 6.45
N ARG A 203 11.89 30.04 5.28
CA ARG A 203 11.72 29.35 3.98
C ARG A 203 12.82 28.30 3.73
N ALA A 204 14.05 28.55 4.19
CA ALA A 204 15.14 27.58 4.10
C ALA A 204 14.86 26.32 4.95
N ALA A 205 14.33 26.50 6.17
CA ALA A 205 13.94 25.38 7.03
C ALA A 205 12.81 24.54 6.40
N GLU A 206 11.81 25.21 5.83
CA GLU A 206 10.74 24.55 5.07
C GLU A 206 11.26 23.79 3.85
N LEU A 207 12.23 24.35 3.12
CA LEU A 207 12.84 23.71 1.95
C LEU A 207 13.62 22.44 2.32
N LEU A 208 14.26 22.45 3.49
CA LEU A 208 15.01 21.32 4.04
C LEU A 208 14.14 20.33 4.83
N GLY A 209 12.86 20.62 5.02
CA GLY A 209 11.95 19.76 5.78
C GLY A 209 12.26 19.66 7.28
N ILE A 210 12.90 20.67 7.86
CA ILE A 210 13.24 20.71 9.30
C ILE A 210 12.56 21.90 9.99
N SER A 211 12.46 21.84 11.32
CA SER A 211 11.95 22.98 12.09
C SER A 211 12.90 24.18 12.02
N ARG A 212 12.35 25.40 12.08
CA ARG A 212 13.15 26.63 12.14
C ARG A 212 14.15 26.61 13.30
N HIS A 213 13.75 26.07 14.46
CA HIS A 213 14.62 25.94 15.63
C HIS A 213 15.81 25.01 15.35
N THR A 214 15.57 23.88 14.67
CA THR A 214 16.61 22.93 14.25
C THR A 214 17.58 23.58 13.26
N LEU A 215 17.09 24.37 12.31
CA LEU A 215 17.94 25.10 11.37
C LEU A 215 18.85 26.09 12.11
N LEU A 216 18.31 26.88 13.04
CA LEU A 216 19.09 27.86 13.81
C LEU A 216 20.20 27.19 14.64
N TYR A 217 19.89 26.08 15.30
CA TYR A 217 20.88 25.28 16.02
C TYR A 217 22.01 24.79 15.11
N ARG A 218 21.68 24.31 13.90
CA ARG A 218 22.67 23.84 12.93
C ARG A 218 23.52 24.97 12.36
N LEU A 219 22.93 26.14 12.10
CA LEU A 219 23.67 27.33 11.64
C LEU A 219 24.71 27.77 12.68
N ASP A 220 24.33 27.75 13.96
CA ASP A 220 25.24 28.06 15.08
C ASP A 220 26.35 27.01 15.20
N LYS A 221 26.00 25.72 15.12
CA LYS A 221 26.97 24.61 15.12
C LYS A 221 28.01 24.72 13.98
N PHE A 222 27.59 25.13 12.79
CA PHE A 222 28.46 25.21 11.60
C PHE A 222 29.10 26.58 11.38
N GLY A 223 28.81 27.58 12.22
CA GLY A 223 29.31 28.94 12.05
C GLY A 223 28.83 29.63 10.76
N ILE A 224 27.73 29.16 10.17
CA ILE A 224 27.13 29.74 8.97
C ILE A 224 26.16 30.83 9.44
N GLY A 225 26.68 32.04 9.62
CA GLY A 225 25.85 33.21 9.90
C GLY A 225 26.53 34.23 10.79
N ASN A 226 27.19 35.19 10.15
CA ASN A 226 26.84 36.59 10.36
C ASN A 226 26.17 37.10 9.08
#